data_AF-A0A1I1GT34-F1
#
_entry.id   AF-A0A1I1GT34-F1
#
_cell.length_a   1.000
_cell.length_b   1.000
_cell.length_c   1.000
_cell.angle_alpha   90.00
_cell.angle_beta   90.00
_cell.angle_gamma   90.00
#
_symmetry.space_group_name_H-M   'P 1'
#
loop_
_entity.id
_entity.type
_entity.pdbx_description
1 polymer ?
#
loop_
_entity_poly.entity_id
_entity_poly.type
_entity_poly.pdbx_seq_one_letter_code
_entity_poly.pdbx_strand_id
1 'polypeptide(L)'
;MEMQQQDSETYYREAGKKVKKIKAFYTSLVIYILVNSGLAAINMIKTPNHIWFIWPLFGWGIGLVMHGLSAFDLFFCKDWEERKTREIAARMQGYKKVHIKKD
;
A
#
# COMPACT_ATOMS: atom_id res chain seq x y z
N MET A 1 -22.56 11.06 25.79
CA MET A 1 -22.94 11.44 24.42
C MET A 1 -21.76 12.06 23.65
N GLU A 2 -20.90 12.88 24.27
CA GLU A 2 -19.69 13.44 23.63
C GLU A 2 -18.64 12.38 23.22
N MET A 3 -18.50 11.31 24.00
CA MET A 3 -17.59 10.19 23.71
C MET A 3 -17.95 9.42 22.42
N GLN A 4 -19.24 9.34 22.07
CA GLN A 4 -19.69 8.68 20.84
C GLN A 4 -19.48 9.55 19.59
N GLN A 5 -19.54 10.88 19.73
CA GLN A 5 -19.27 11.81 18.63
C GLN A 5 -17.78 11.84 18.28
N GLN A 6 -16.90 11.90 19.30
CA GLN A 6 -15.45 11.87 19.11
C GLN A 6 -14.98 10.59 18.39
N ASP A 7 -15.49 9.42 18.78
CA ASP A 7 -15.17 8.14 18.13
C ASP A 7 -15.71 8.06 16.69
N SER A 8 -16.89 8.64 16.43
CA SER A 8 -17.42 8.67 15.07
C SER A 8 -16.58 9.56 14.14
N GLU A 9 -16.15 10.75 14.59
CA GLU A 9 -15.33 11.66 13.79
C GLU A 9 -13.93 11.11 13.48
N THR A 10 -13.30 10.43 14.45
CA THR A 10 -12.01 9.75 14.25
C THR A 10 -12.16 8.58 13.29
N TYR A 11 -13.22 7.77 13.43
CA TYR A 11 -13.51 6.66 12.52
C TYR A 11 -13.72 7.13 11.06
N TYR A 12 -14.48 8.22 10.86
CA TYR A 12 -14.66 8.81 9.52
C TYR A 12 -13.37 9.40 8.95
N ARG A 13 -12.53 10.05 9.77
CA ARG A 13 -11.21 10.57 9.31
C ARG A 13 -10.26 9.45 8.92
N GLU A 14 -10.25 8.34 9.65
CA GLU A 14 -9.41 7.20 9.31
C GLU A 14 -9.88 6.46 8.07
N ALA A 15 -11.19 6.24 7.94
CA ALA A 15 -11.79 5.68 6.73
C ALA A 15 -11.50 6.56 5.49
N GLY A 16 -11.62 7.89 5.64
CA GLY A 16 -11.34 8.85 4.57
C GLY A 16 -9.89 8.82 4.09
N LYS A 17 -8.92 8.63 5.00
CA LYS A 17 -7.49 8.50 4.64
C LYS A 17 -7.23 7.27 3.78
N LYS A 18 -7.88 6.13 4.07
CA LYS A 18 -7.74 4.91 3.26
C LYS A 18 -8.31 5.09 1.86
N VAL A 19 -9.50 5.69 1.75
CA VAL A 19 -10.13 5.97 0.45
C VAL A 19 -9.28 6.93 -0.41
N LYS A 20 -8.66 7.94 0.22
CA LYS A 20 -7.82 8.91 -0.50
C LYS A 20 -6.56 8.26 -1.11
N LYS A 21 -5.94 7.31 -0.41
CA LYS A 21 -4.80 6.52 -0.92
C LYS A 21 -5.20 5.63 -2.09
N ILE A 22 -6.33 4.95 -1.97
CA ILE A 22 -6.87 4.08 -3.03
C ILE A 22 -7.21 4.92 -4.28
N LYS A 23 -7.87 6.07 -4.12
CA LYS A 23 -8.17 6.98 -5.24
C LYS A 23 -6.91 7.46 -5.94
N ALA A 24 -5.88 7.87 -5.19
CA ALA A 24 -4.61 8.32 -5.76
C ALA A 24 -3.94 7.21 -6.60
N PHE A 25 -3.98 5.96 -6.11
CA PHE A 25 -3.48 4.82 -6.87
C PHE A 25 -4.28 4.58 -8.16
N TYR A 26 -5.61 4.60 -8.09
CA TYR A 26 -6.46 4.41 -9.27
C TYR A 26 -6.21 5.47 -10.35
N THR A 27 -6.02 6.74 -9.97
CA THR A 27 -5.66 7.79 -10.92
C THR A 27 -4.35 7.46 -11.64
N SER A 28 -3.31 7.06 -10.91
CA SER A 28 -2.03 6.67 -11.49
C SER A 28 -2.16 5.44 -12.40
N LEU A 29 -3.00 4.46 -12.04
CA LEU A 29 -3.26 3.26 -12.84
C LEU A 29 -3.99 3.59 -14.14
N VAL A 30 -5.02 4.43 -14.09
CA VAL A 30 -5.78 4.85 -15.28
C VAL A 30 -4.88 5.60 -16.25
N ILE A 31 -4.06 6.55 -15.76
CA ILE A 31 -3.08 7.26 -16.59
C ILE A 31 -2.08 6.28 -17.21
N TYR A 32 -1.57 5.33 -16.43
CA TYR A 32 -0.65 4.32 -16.93
C TYR A 32 -1.26 3.48 -18.05
N ILE A 33 -2.50 3.01 -17.90
CA ILE A 33 -3.18 2.23 -18.93
C ILE A 33 -3.41 3.08 -20.19
N LEU A 34 -3.89 4.33 -20.04
CA LEU A 34 -4.11 5.25 -21.15
C LEU A 34 -2.83 5.51 -21.95
N VAL A 35 -1.74 5.83 -21.26
CA VAL A 35 -0.44 6.10 -21.88
C VAL A 35 0.10 4.85 -22.57
N ASN A 36 0.13 3.71 -21.89
CA ASN A 36 0.63 2.45 -22.49
C ASN A 36 -0.22 2.01 -23.68
N SER A 37 -1.53 2.18 -23.64
CA SER A 37 -2.43 1.88 -24.76
C SER A 37 -2.14 2.77 -25.97
N GLY A 38 -1.91 4.07 -25.74
CA GLY A 38 -1.49 5.00 -26.79
C GLY A 38 -0.13 4.65 -27.38
N LEU A 39 0.84 4.30 -26.54
CA LEU A 39 2.17 3.84 -27.01
C LEU A 39 2.08 2.53 -27.79
N ALA A 40 1.26 1.57 -27.35
CA ALA A 40 1.05 0.31 -28.05
C ALA A 40 0.43 0.55 -29.45
N ALA A 41 -0.55 1.46 -29.55
CA ALA A 41 -1.12 1.86 -30.83
C ALA A 41 -0.07 2.51 -31.76
N ILE A 42 0.77 3.40 -31.23
CA ILE A 42 1.87 4.00 -32.00
C ILE A 42 2.89 2.94 -32.44
N ASN A 43 3.19 1.95 -31.59
CA ASN A 43 4.12 0.88 -31.91
C ASN A 43 3.63 0.03 -33.09
N MET A 44 2.32 -0.27 -33.13
CA MET A 44 1.70 -1.00 -34.25
C MET A 44 1.76 -0.21 -35.56
N ILE A 45 1.71 1.13 -35.50
CA ILE A 45 1.70 1.99 -36.69
C ILE A 45 3.12 2.28 -37.20
N LYS A 46 4.08 2.57 -36.32
CA LYS A 46 5.43 3.00 -36.70
C LYS A 46 6.40 1.86 -36.96
N THR A 47 6.41 0.84 -36.09
CA THR A 47 7.48 -0.17 -36.12
C THR A 47 7.01 -1.48 -35.48
N PRO A 48 6.24 -2.32 -36.21
CA PRO A 48 5.74 -3.59 -35.65
C PRO A 48 6.87 -4.58 -35.26
N ASN A 49 8.06 -4.46 -35.87
CA ASN A 49 9.22 -5.30 -35.57
C ASN A 49 10.07 -4.83 -34.36
N HIS A 50 9.71 -3.71 -33.71
CA HIS A 50 10.45 -3.23 -32.54
C HIS A 50 9.51 -2.85 -31.42
N ILE A 51 9.58 -3.57 -30.29
CA ILE A 51 8.69 -3.39 -29.13
C ILE A 51 9.28 -2.32 -28.21
N TRP A 52 9.30 -1.07 -28.66
CA TRP A 52 9.93 0.01 -27.90
C TRP A 52 9.11 0.42 -26.66
N PHE A 53 7.79 0.23 -26.69
CA PHE A 53 6.91 0.60 -25.57
C PHE A 53 7.18 -0.19 -24.27
N ILE A 54 7.97 -1.28 -24.33
CA ILE A 54 8.32 -2.08 -23.15
C ILE A 54 9.18 -1.29 -22.16
N TRP A 55 9.98 -0.33 -22.63
CA TRP A 55 10.82 0.52 -21.79
C TRP A 55 10.01 1.42 -20.85
N PRO A 56 9.06 2.24 -21.34
CA PRO A 56 8.18 3.00 -20.46
C PRO A 56 7.27 2.10 -19.63
N LEU A 57 6.85 0.93 -20.15
CA LEU A 57 6.05 -0.04 -19.41
C LEU A 57 6.81 -0.58 -18.18
N PHE A 58 8.06 -1.02 -18.34
CA PHE A 58 8.87 -1.50 -17.22
C PHE A 58 9.32 -0.36 -16.30
N GLY A 59 9.81 0.75 -16.86
CA GLY A 59 10.34 1.87 -16.07
C GLY A 59 9.28 2.50 -15.17
N TRP A 60 8.10 2.77 -15.70
CA TRP A 60 7.02 3.39 -14.93
C TRP A 60 6.11 2.36 -14.24
N GLY A 61 6.02 1.15 -14.79
CA GLY A 61 5.24 0.06 -14.21
C GLY A 61 5.76 -0.38 -12.85
N ILE A 62 7.09 -0.44 -12.66
CA ILE A 62 7.69 -0.77 -11.35
C ILE A 62 7.30 0.27 -10.28
N GLY A 63 7.35 1.57 -10.63
CA GLY A 63 6.93 2.65 -9.73
C GLY A 63 5.44 2.57 -9.39
N LEU A 64 4.58 2.25 -10.37
CA LEU A 64 3.15 2.06 -10.16
C LEU A 64 2.86 0.85 -9.25
N VAL A 65 3.55 -0.27 -9.45
CA VAL A 65 3.42 -1.48 -8.63
C VAL A 65 3.82 -1.20 -7.18
N MET A 66 4.94 -0.49 -6.94
CA MET A 66 5.32 -0.08 -5.59
C MET A 66 4.27 0.82 -4.93
N HIS A 67 3.69 1.75 -5.69
CA HIS A 67 2.63 2.62 -5.18
C HIS A 67 1.34 1.84 -4.86
N GLY A 68 0.99 0.85 -5.68
CA GLY A 68 -0.16 -0.03 -5.47
C GLY A 68 -0.01 -0.95 -4.28
N LEU A 69 1.17 -1.55 -4.10
CA LEU A 69 1.50 -2.36 -2.93
C LEU A 69 1.34 -1.56 -1.63
N SER A 70 1.74 -0.29 -1.63
CA SER A 70 1.57 0.63 -0.49
C SER A 70 0.10 1.07 -0.29
N ALA A 71 -0.64 1.32 -1.37
CA ALA A 71 -2.02 1.79 -1.31
C ALA A 71 -3.00 0.71 -0.80
N PHE A 72 -2.76 -0.56 -1.14
CA PHE A 72 -3.61 -1.67 -0.71
C PHE A 72 -3.19 -2.31 0.61
N ASP A 73 -2.13 -1.80 1.27
CA ASP A 73 -1.50 -2.49 2.42
C ASP A 73 -1.22 -3.98 2.09
N LEU A 74 -1.06 -4.32 0.80
CA LEU A 74 -0.84 -5.67 0.27
C LEU A 74 0.54 -6.22 0.65
N PHE A 75 1.39 -5.35 1.20
CA PHE A 75 2.59 -5.78 1.87
C PHE A 75 2.18 -6.56 3.14
N PHE A 76 2.09 -7.89 2.99
CA PHE A 76 2.00 -8.90 4.05
C PHE A 76 2.86 -8.60 5.29
N CYS A 77 3.88 -7.75 5.14
CA CYS A 77 4.73 -7.22 6.18
C CYS A 77 4.00 -6.47 7.29
N LYS A 78 2.91 -5.74 7.04
CA LYS A 78 2.31 -4.89 8.08
C LYS A 78 1.54 -5.69 9.13
N ASP A 79 0.78 -6.69 8.67
CA ASP A 79 0.12 -7.67 9.53
C ASP A 79 1.16 -8.56 10.25
N TRP A 80 2.25 -8.91 9.54
CA TRP A 80 3.38 -9.61 10.13
C TRP A 80 4.12 -8.77 11.19
N GLU A 81 4.36 -7.47 10.95
CA GLU A 81 4.99 -6.52 11.88
C GLU A 81 4.16 -6.37 13.14
N GLU A 82 2.84 -6.22 12.98
CA GLU A 82 1.95 -6.03 14.11
C GLU A 82 1.85 -7.30 14.96
N ARG A 83 1.84 -8.49 14.34
CA ARG A 83 1.95 -9.77 15.05
C ARG A 83 3.29 -9.90 15.79
N LYS A 84 4.40 -9.55 15.16
CA LYS A 84 5.73 -9.69 15.78
C LYS A 84 5.94 -8.71 16.93
N THR A 85 5.41 -7.50 16.80
CA THR A 85 5.41 -6.49 17.87
C THR A 85 4.61 -6.97 19.08
N ARG A 86 3.41 -7.54 18.87
CA ARG A 86 2.60 -8.13 19.95
C ARG A 86 3.33 -9.29 20.64
N GLU A 87 3.99 -10.15 19.88
CA GLU A 87 4.75 -11.29 20.42
C GLU A 87 5.94 -10.84 21.30
N ILE A 88 6.71 -9.84 20.84
CA ILE A 88 7.84 -9.28 21.60
C ILE A 88 7.35 -8.57 22.86
N ALA A 89 6.28 -7.79 22.77
CA ALA A 89 5.67 -7.13 23.92
C ALA A 89 5.17 -8.14 24.97
N ALA A 90 4.53 -9.23 24.53
CA ALA A 90 4.08 -10.31 25.42
C ALA A 90 5.26 -11.03 26.10
N ARG A 91 6.34 -11.31 25.36
CA ARG A 91 7.59 -11.88 25.93
C ARG A 91 8.21 -10.96 26.99
N MET A 92 8.26 -9.66 26.74
CA MET A 92 8.80 -8.68 27.68
C MET A 92 7.97 -8.59 28.98
N GLN A 93 6.63 -8.68 28.89
CA GLN A 93 5.78 -8.72 30.07
C GLN A 93 5.97 -10.00 30.89
N GLY A 94 6.16 -11.15 30.22
CA GLY A 94 6.50 -12.41 30.87
C GLY A 94 7.84 -12.35 31.61
N TYR A 95 8.87 -11.78 30.99
CA TYR A 95 10.20 -11.60 31.59
C TYR A 95 10.15 -10.75 32.87
N LYS A 96 9.41 -9.63 32.83
CA LYS A 96 9.27 -8.71 33.97
C LYS A 96 8.56 -9.38 35.16
N LYS A 97 7.56 -10.24 34.92
CA LYS A 97 6.88 -11.00 35.99
C LYS A 97 7.74 -12.09 36.62
N VAL A 98 8.60 -12.74 35.85
CA VAL A 98 9.49 -13.80 36.36
C VAL A 98 10.59 -13.22 37.24
N HIS A 99 11.16 -12.07 36.86
CA HIS A 99 12.21 -11.42 37.65
C HIS A 99 11.70 -10.75 38.93
N ILE A 100 10.52 -10.13 38.92
CA ILE A 100 9.99 -9.45 40.12
C ILE A 100 9.54 -10.43 41.23
N LYS A 101 9.30 -11.70 40.91
CA LYS A 101 8.83 -12.70 41.88
C LYS A 101 9.97 -13.49 42.55
N LYS A 102 11.22 -13.21 42.19
CA LYS A 102 12.42 -13.94 42.64
C LYS A 102 13.18 -13.20 43.75
N ASP A 103 12.75 -11.98 44.07
CA ASP A 103 13.24 -11.13 45.16
C ASP A 103 12.19 -11.12 46.30
#